data_AF-A0A7S0JLS0-F1
#
_entry.id   AF-A0A7S0JLS0-F1
#
_cell.length_a   1.000
_cell.length_b   1.000
_cell.length_c   1.000
_cell.angle_alpha   90.00
_cell.angle_beta   90.00
_cell.angle_gamma   90.00
#
_symmetry.space_group_name_H-M   'P 1'
#
loop_
_entity.id
_entity.type
_entity.pdbx_description
1 polymer ?
#
loop_
_entity_poly.entity_id
_entity_poly.type
_entity_poly.pdbx_seq_one_letter_code
_entity_poly.pdbx_strand_id
1 'polypeptide(L)'
;LHPKQRNYRQTIAVLRKTFEAAITVADEAGVCSLAFPAIGCGVNGWKPEVAAREAMHASRDWLDGTVPSTVSRLDFVLRDESVWDAWLASAHAQLGDAAEVN
;
A
#
# COMPACT_ATOMS: atom_id res chain seq x y z
N LEU A 1 0.97 17.69 4.02
CA LEU A 1 1.70 17.46 5.29
C LEU A 1 3.18 17.38 4.96
N HIS A 2 4.01 18.33 5.41
CA HIS A 2 5.44 18.32 5.09
C HIS A 2 6.22 17.48 6.13
N PRO A 3 7.10 16.54 5.74
CA PRO A 3 7.85 15.66 6.67
C PRO A 3 8.88 16.39 7.56
N LYS A 4 8.91 17.72 7.56
CA LYS A 4 9.88 18.51 8.37
C LYS A 4 9.49 18.71 9.83
N GLN A 5 8.32 18.22 10.30
CA GLN A 5 7.82 18.60 11.63
C GLN A 5 7.33 17.45 12.53
N ARG A 6 7.51 16.17 12.17
CA ARG A 6 7.14 15.03 13.03
C ARG A 6 8.17 13.91 12.99
N ASN A 7 8.31 13.18 14.10
CA ASN A 7 9.18 12.02 14.25
C ASN A 7 8.97 11.05 13.08
N TYR A 8 10.01 10.87 12.25
CA TYR A 8 9.95 10.14 10.98
C TYR A 8 9.37 8.72 11.15
N ARG A 9 9.76 8.02 12.23
CA ARG A 9 9.28 6.66 12.53
C ARG A 9 7.78 6.60 12.84
N GLN A 10 7.27 7.59 13.58
CA GLN A 10 5.84 7.69 13.86
C GLN A 10 5.04 7.96 12.58
N THR A 11 5.62 8.68 11.63
CA THR A 11 4.96 9.04 10.36
C THR A 11 4.92 7.85 9.40
N ILE A 12 5.93 6.97 9.41
CA ILE A 12 5.92 5.69 8.65
C ILE A 12 4.78 4.78 9.14
N ALA A 13 4.66 4.60 10.46
CA ALA A 13 3.61 3.75 11.03
C ALA A 13 2.20 4.25 10.67
N VAL A 14 2.01 5.57 10.58
CA VAL A 14 0.74 6.17 10.12
C VAL A 14 0.46 5.84 8.65
N LEU A 15 1.49 5.84 7.79
CA LEU A 15 1.32 5.51 6.38
C LEU A 15 0.82 4.07 6.21
N ARG A 16 1.47 3.10 6.87
CA ARG A 16 1.03 1.70 6.88
C ARG A 16 -0.41 1.56 7.38
N LYS A 17 -0.72 2.14 8.54
CA LYS A 17 -2.07 2.13 9.12
C LYS A 17 -3.14 2.75 8.21
N THR A 18 -2.75 3.68 7.34
CA THR A 18 -3.68 4.28 6.38
C THR A 18 -4.13 3.26 5.34
N PHE A 19 -3.22 2.43 4.83
CA PHE A 19 -3.57 1.33 3.92
C PHE A 19 -4.39 0.26 4.62
N GLU A 20 -3.96 -0.18 5.82
CA GLU A 20 -4.68 -1.18 6.62
C GLU A 20 -6.13 -0.73 6.90
N ALA A 21 -6.31 0.51 7.38
CA ALA A 21 -7.63 1.05 7.67
C ALA A 21 -8.53 1.14 6.43
N ALA A 22 -7.98 1.50 5.28
CA ALA A 22 -8.73 1.56 4.03
C ALA A 22 -9.21 0.17 3.57
N ILE A 23 -8.37 -0.87 3.74
CA ILE A 23 -8.75 -2.26 3.48
C ILE A 23 -9.88 -2.68 4.43
N THR A 24 -9.75 -2.39 5.73
CA THR A 24 -10.82 -2.69 6.72
C THR A 24 -12.14 -2.02 6.36
N VAL A 25 -12.12 -0.74 6.00
CA VAL A 25 -13.35 -0.02 5.60
C VAL A 25 -13.96 -0.62 4.33
N ALA A 26 -13.13 -1.02 3.36
CA ALA A 26 -13.60 -1.70 2.15
C ALA A 26 -14.25 -3.06 2.48
N ASP A 27 -13.66 -3.80 3.41
CA ASP A 27 -14.16 -5.08 3.88
C ASP A 27 -15.52 -4.94 4.60
N GLU A 28 -15.62 -3.98 5.50
CA GLU A 28 -16.86 -3.63 6.21
C GLU A 28 -17.98 -3.17 5.25
N ALA A 29 -17.61 -2.55 4.13
CA ALA A 29 -18.53 -2.15 3.07
C ALA A 29 -18.94 -3.33 2.15
N GLY A 30 -18.32 -4.50 2.29
CA GLY A 30 -18.59 -5.69 1.49
C GLY A 30 -18.14 -5.58 0.03
N VAL A 31 -17.12 -4.76 -0.26
CA VAL A 31 -16.60 -4.60 -1.62
C VAL A 31 -15.53 -5.64 -1.93
N CYS A 32 -15.52 -6.16 -3.17
CA CYS A 32 -14.60 -7.24 -3.54
C CYS A 32 -13.22 -6.74 -4.00
N SER A 33 -13.09 -5.47 -4.37
CA SER A 33 -11.84 -4.90 -4.88
C SER A 33 -11.66 -3.45 -4.47
N LEU A 34 -10.41 -3.06 -4.21
CA LEU A 34 -10.04 -1.70 -3.80
C LEU A 34 -8.87 -1.18 -4.63
N ALA A 35 -8.99 0.04 -5.14
CA ALA A 35 -7.93 0.72 -5.87
C ALA A 35 -7.25 1.79 -5.01
N PHE A 36 -5.93 1.75 -4.90
CA PHE A 36 -5.12 2.71 -4.18
C PHE A 36 -4.34 3.61 -5.14
N PRO A 37 -4.34 4.94 -4.93
CA PRO A 37 -3.31 5.79 -5.51
C PRO A 37 -1.97 5.59 -4.77
N ALA A 38 -0.91 6.26 -5.23
CA ALA A 38 0.36 6.37 -4.50
C ALA A 38 0.23 7.25 -3.23
N ILE A 39 -0.51 6.75 -2.21
CA ILE A 39 -0.75 7.48 -0.96
C ILE A 39 0.58 7.89 -0.33
N GLY A 40 0.71 9.19 -0.03
CA GLY A 40 1.91 9.76 0.58
C GLY A 40 2.90 10.39 -0.41
N CYS A 41 2.92 9.97 -1.68
CA CYS A 41 3.90 10.42 -2.67
C CYS A 41 3.61 11.81 -3.27
N GLY A 42 2.38 12.33 -3.12
CA GLY A 42 2.00 13.65 -3.62
C GLY A 42 2.41 14.79 -2.67
N VAL A 43 1.44 15.61 -2.25
CA VAL A 43 1.65 16.78 -1.36
C VAL A 43 2.37 16.42 -0.04
N ASN A 44 2.32 15.16 0.38
CA ASN A 44 2.99 14.70 1.60
C ASN A 44 4.49 14.41 1.43
N GLY A 45 4.99 14.39 0.19
CA GLY A 45 6.41 14.36 -0.12
C GLY A 45 7.17 13.13 0.37
N TRP A 46 6.48 12.00 0.58
CA TRP A 46 7.17 10.75 0.86
C TRP A 46 7.96 10.31 -0.37
N LYS A 47 9.15 9.77 -0.13
CA LYS A 47 9.89 9.07 -1.17
C LYS A 47 9.10 7.85 -1.63
N PRO A 48 8.96 7.60 -2.95
CA PRO A 48 8.18 6.48 -3.47
C PRO A 48 8.55 5.14 -2.85
N GLU A 49 9.83 4.87 -2.62
CA GLU A 49 10.32 3.61 -2.07
C GLU A 49 9.83 3.37 -0.64
N VAL A 50 9.69 4.43 0.15
CA VAL A 50 9.20 4.33 1.53
C VAL A 50 7.70 4.07 1.53
N ALA A 51 6.96 4.76 0.67
CA ALA A 51 5.52 4.58 0.58
C ALA A 51 5.13 3.22 -0.02
N ALA A 52 5.80 2.81 -1.09
CA ALA A 52 5.69 1.48 -1.69
C ALA A 52 5.91 0.37 -0.66
N ARG A 53 6.99 0.49 0.13
CA ARG A 53 7.32 -0.50 1.16
C ARG A 53 6.19 -0.68 2.16
N GLU A 54 5.64 0.42 2.70
CA GLU A 54 4.55 0.32 3.67
C GLU A 54 3.22 -0.13 3.06
N ALA A 55 2.98 0.21 1.78
CA ALA A 55 1.81 -0.29 1.05
C ALA A 55 1.86 -1.81 0.87
N MET A 56 3.03 -2.35 0.50
CA MET A 56 3.23 -3.80 0.34
C MET A 56 3.22 -4.53 1.69
N HIS A 57 3.72 -3.92 2.77
CA HIS A 57 3.61 -4.51 4.10
C HIS A 57 2.14 -4.65 4.52
N ALA A 58 1.33 -3.61 4.33
CA ALA A 58 -0.10 -3.68 4.60
C ALA A 58 -0.81 -4.72 3.73
N SER A 59 -0.41 -4.84 2.45
CA SER A 59 -0.96 -5.84 1.52
C SER A 59 -0.59 -7.26 1.94
N ARG A 60 0.65 -7.48 2.38
CA ARG A 60 1.13 -8.77 2.88
C ARG A 60 0.41 -9.18 4.17
N ASP A 61 0.26 -8.24 5.11
CA ASP A 61 -0.50 -8.46 6.33
C ASP A 61 -1.96 -8.83 6.05
N TRP A 62 -2.59 -8.18 5.07
CA TRP A 62 -3.94 -8.53 4.63
C TRP A 62 -3.99 -9.94 4.01
N LEU A 63 -3.04 -10.30 3.14
CA LEU A 63 -2.95 -11.63 2.53
C LEU A 63 -2.73 -12.74 3.57
N ASP A 64 -1.90 -12.49 4.58
CA ASP A 64 -1.61 -13.42 5.67
C ASP A 64 -2.69 -13.45 6.77
N GLY A 65 -3.69 -12.57 6.66
CA GLY A 65 -4.77 -12.44 7.62
C GLY A 65 -5.59 -13.73 7.78
N THR A 66 -5.94 -14.07 9.02
CA THR A 66 -6.74 -15.27 9.32
C THR A 66 -8.25 -15.02 9.30
N VAL A 67 -8.67 -13.76 9.27
CA VAL A 67 -10.07 -13.35 9.18
C VAL A 67 -10.48 -13.35 7.71
N PRO A 68 -11.58 -14.01 7.32
CA PRO A 68 -12.09 -13.96 5.95
C PRO A 68 -12.37 -12.51 5.55
N SER A 69 -11.82 -12.10 4.41
CA SER A 69 -12.08 -10.80 3.80
C SER A 69 -12.98 -10.96 2.57
N THR A 70 -13.91 -10.03 2.41
CA THR A 70 -14.70 -9.81 1.19
C THR A 70 -13.84 -9.21 0.07
N VAL A 71 -12.85 -8.39 0.43
CA VAL A 71 -11.84 -7.90 -0.51
C VAL A 71 -11.01 -9.09 -0.97
N SER A 72 -10.78 -9.17 -2.28
CA SER A 72 -9.99 -10.23 -2.93
C SER A 72 -8.96 -9.67 -3.91
N ARG A 73 -9.02 -8.37 -4.23
CA ARG A 73 -8.07 -7.70 -5.12
C ARG A 73 -7.75 -6.29 -4.65
N LEU A 74 -6.45 -5.96 -4.63
CA LEU A 74 -5.94 -4.62 -4.43
C LEU A 74 -5.24 -4.15 -5.70
N ASP A 75 -5.66 -3.00 -6.24
CA ASP A 75 -5.10 -2.42 -7.46
C ASP A 75 -4.34 -1.14 -7.12
N PHE A 76 -3.03 -1.06 -7.39
CA PHE A 76 -2.26 0.19 -7.22
C PHE A 76 -2.24 0.99 -8.53
N VAL A 77 -2.93 2.13 -8.54
CA VAL A 77 -3.07 3.00 -9.71
C VAL A 77 -2.00 4.09 -9.66
N LEU A 78 -0.92 3.86 -10.41
CA LEU A 78 0.27 4.70 -10.40
C LEU A 78 0.43 5.40 -11.75
N ARG A 79 0.76 6.69 -11.71
CA ARG A 79 0.88 7.53 -12.91
C ARG A 79 2.32 7.64 -13.42
N ASP A 80 3.25 7.85 -12.49
CA ASP A 80 4.64 8.17 -12.82
C ASP A 80 5.48 6.90 -12.86
N GLU A 81 6.33 6.76 -13.88
CA GLU A 81 7.19 5.58 -14.09
C GLU A 81 8.11 5.32 -12.89
N SER A 82 8.71 6.36 -12.32
CA SER A 82 9.55 6.22 -11.13
C SER A 82 8.79 5.73 -9.88
N VAL A 83 7.51 6.06 -9.77
CA VAL A 83 6.65 5.57 -8.69
C VAL A 83 6.24 4.13 -8.97
N TRP A 84 5.93 3.82 -10.23
CA TRP A 84 5.67 2.45 -10.69
C TRP A 84 6.84 1.52 -10.36
N ASP A 85 8.07 1.90 -10.72
CA ASP A 85 9.28 1.10 -10.48
C ASP A 85 9.49 0.84 -8.98
N ALA A 86 9.29 1.85 -8.14
CA ALA A 86 9.40 1.71 -6.69
C ALA A 86 8.36 0.74 -6.11
N TRP A 87 7.12 0.79 -6.61
CA TRP A 87 6.06 -0.14 -6.23
C TRP A 87 6.34 -1.56 -6.70
N LEU A 88 6.76 -1.73 -7.95
CA LEU A 88 7.07 -3.04 -8.54
C LEU A 88 8.24 -3.70 -7.80
N ALA A 89 9.33 -2.95 -7.56
CA ALA A 89 10.47 -3.45 -6.78
C ALA A 89 10.07 -3.86 -5.37
N SER A 90 9.19 -3.08 -4.71
CA SER A 90 8.71 -3.43 -3.37
C SER A 90 7.76 -4.63 -3.37
N ALA A 91 6.95 -4.80 -4.42
CA ALA A 91 6.05 -5.95 -4.57
C ALA A 91 6.87 -7.24 -4.69
N HIS A 92 7.84 -7.28 -5.61
CA HIS A 92 8.73 -8.44 -5.77
C HIS A 92 9.47 -8.77 -4.47
N ALA A 93 9.95 -7.75 -3.74
CA ALA A 93 10.70 -7.97 -2.50
C ALA A 93 9.86 -8.57 -1.35
N GLN A 94 8.55 -8.32 -1.30
CA GLN A 94 7.71 -8.65 -0.14
C GLN A 94 6.66 -9.73 -0.41
N LEU A 95 6.11 -9.74 -1.62
CA LEU A 95 5.09 -10.67 -2.06
C LEU A 95 5.69 -11.79 -2.93
N GLY A 96 6.94 -11.62 -3.37
CA GLY A 96 7.60 -12.50 -4.33
C GLY A 96 7.14 -12.24 -5.75
N ASP A 97 7.65 -13.06 -6.67
CA ASP A 97 7.19 -13.06 -8.05
C ASP A 97 5.89 -13.86 -8.12
N ALA A 98 4.76 -13.18 -8.33
CA ALA A 98 3.54 -13.87 -8.71
C ALA A 98 3.72 -14.41 -10.13
N ALA A 99 3.53 -15.72 -10.32
CA ALA A 99 3.42 -16.29 -11.65
C ALA A 99 2.37 -15.48 -12.43
N GLU A 100 2.76 -14.90 -13.56
CA GLU A 100 1.85 -14.18 -14.45
C GLU A 100 0.66 -15.08 -14.78
N VAL A 101 -0.48 -14.85 -14.12
CA VAL A 101 -1.77 -15.34 -14.60
C VAL A 101 -2.22 -14.35 -15.66
N ASN A 102 -1.81 -14.64 -16.90
CA ASN A 102 -2.46 -14.16 -18.13
C ASN A 102 -3.86 -14.77 -18.25
#